data_AF-B5CKV7-F1
#
_entry.id   AF-B5CKV7-F1
#
_cell.length_a   1.000
_cell.length_b   1.000
_cell.length_c   1.000
_cell.angle_alpha   90.00
_cell.angle_beta   90.00
_cell.angle_gamma   90.00
#
_symmetry.space_group_name_H-M   'P 1'
#
loop_
_entity.id
_entity.type
_entity.pdbx_description
1 polymer ?
#
loop_
_entity_poly.entity_id
_entity_poly.type
_entity_poly.pdbx_seq_one_letter_code
_entity_poly.pdbx_strand_id
1 'polypeptide(L)'
;MRRKMKWRVLASACAAAMAVTSLPYMATQVNAEPAAVTQQTGDNDLKLWYTSPADITKYYEGWQEKSLPIGNGAIGGTVFGGITRERIQLNDKSLWSGEPSTSRPNYNGG
;
A
#
# COMPACT_ATOMS: atom_id res chain seq x y z
N MET A 1 -27.52 31.17 58.52
CA MET A 1 -26.36 30.45 57.92
C MET A 1 -26.68 29.13 57.17
N ARG A 2 -27.93 28.63 57.11
CA ARG A 2 -28.24 27.29 56.52
C ARG A 2 -28.67 27.24 55.03
N ARG A 3 -28.78 28.39 54.34
CA ARG A 3 -29.34 28.46 52.97
C ARG A 3 -28.28 28.33 51.86
N LYS A 4 -27.03 28.75 52.11
CA LYS A 4 -25.93 28.69 51.12
C LYS A 4 -25.29 27.30 50.98
N MET A 5 -25.49 26.41 51.96
CA MET A 5 -24.89 25.07 51.95
C MET A 5 -25.63 24.08 51.04
N LYS A 6 -26.93 24.31 50.77
CA LYS A 6 -27.74 23.45 49.90
C LYS A 6 -27.39 23.58 48.41
N TRP A 7 -26.90 24.76 47.99
CA TRP A 7 -26.56 25.03 46.59
C TRP A 7 -25.20 24.45 46.18
N ARG A 8 -24.32 24.18 47.16
CA ARG A 8 -23.01 23.54 46.91
C ARG A 8 -23.13 22.03 46.71
N VAL A 9 -24.16 21.41 47.29
CA VAL A 9 -24.44 19.96 47.15
C VAL A 9 -25.15 19.64 45.83
N LEU A 10 -25.93 20.58 45.29
CA LEU A 10 -26.60 20.44 43.99
C LEU A 10 -25.63 20.61 42.80
N ALA A 11 -24.55 21.39 42.95
CA ALA A 11 -23.53 21.52 41.90
C ALA A 11 -22.63 20.28 41.76
N SER A 12 -22.48 19.47 42.81
CA SER A 12 -21.68 18.24 42.78
C SER A 12 -22.42 17.02 42.20
N ALA A 13 -23.73 17.10 41.99
CA ALA A 13 -24.53 16.01 41.42
C ALA A 13 -24.51 15.97 39.87
N CYS A 14 -24.09 17.05 39.19
CA CYS A 14 -24.00 17.06 37.71
C CYS A 14 -22.65 16.56 37.16
N ALA A 15 -21.61 16.42 37.99
CA ALA A 15 -20.32 15.88 37.54
C ALA A 15 -20.29 14.34 37.47
N ALA A 16 -21.17 13.66 38.21
CA ALA A 16 -21.22 12.19 38.24
C ALA A 16 -22.04 11.57 37.09
N ALA A 17 -22.90 12.34 36.42
CA ALA A 17 -23.74 11.85 35.33
C ALA A 17 -23.11 11.98 33.93
N MET A 18 -21.97 12.68 33.80
CA MET A 18 -21.22 12.79 32.54
C MET A 18 -20.00 11.86 32.46
N ALA A 19 -19.83 10.95 33.41
CA ALA A 19 -18.72 10.00 33.43
C ALA A 19 -19.07 8.60 32.90
N VAL A 20 -20.31 8.35 32.46
CA VAL A 20 -20.76 6.98 32.07
C VAL A 20 -20.89 6.80 30.55
N THR A 21 -20.74 7.86 29.73
CA THR A 21 -20.84 7.73 28.26
C THR A 21 -19.50 7.71 27.53
N SER A 22 -18.38 7.81 28.25
CA SER A 22 -17.03 7.76 27.68
C SER A 22 -16.42 6.36 27.77
N LEU A 23 -17.19 5.32 27.43
CA LEU A 23 -16.56 4.06 27.05
C LEU A 23 -16.01 4.28 25.64
N PRO A 24 -14.68 4.30 25.44
CA PRO A 24 -14.15 4.23 24.09
C PRO A 24 -14.73 2.96 23.47
N TYR A 25 -15.46 3.12 22.39
CA TYR A 25 -15.87 2.03 21.52
C TYR A 25 -14.57 1.31 21.15
N MET A 26 -14.28 0.21 21.83
CA MET A 26 -13.16 -0.66 21.53
C MET A 26 -13.48 -1.25 20.16
N ALA A 27 -13.06 -0.55 19.11
CA ALA A 27 -12.91 -1.14 17.81
C ALA A 27 -11.91 -2.28 18.03
N THR A 28 -12.41 -3.50 18.12
CA THR A 28 -11.58 -4.70 18.09
C THR A 28 -10.73 -4.56 16.84
N GLN A 29 -9.45 -4.23 17.03
CA GLN A 29 -8.47 -4.27 15.97
C GLN A 29 -8.41 -5.74 15.56
N VAL A 30 -9.06 -6.09 14.46
CA VAL A 30 -8.87 -7.38 13.81
C VAL A 30 -7.48 -7.31 13.21
N ASN A 31 -6.46 -7.53 14.04
CA ASN A 31 -5.13 -7.84 13.56
C ASN A 31 -5.22 -9.28 13.05
N ALA A 32 -5.74 -9.42 11.82
CA ALA A 32 -5.49 -10.62 11.06
C ALA A 32 -3.97 -10.63 10.84
N GLU A 33 -3.25 -11.25 11.76
CA GLU A 33 -1.87 -11.64 11.51
C GLU A 33 -1.94 -12.48 10.24
N PRO A 34 -1.34 -12.03 9.12
CA PRO A 34 -1.44 -12.75 7.87
C PRO A 34 -0.90 -14.14 8.16
N ALA A 35 -1.79 -15.14 8.09
CA ALA A 35 -1.41 -16.52 8.29
C ALA A 35 -0.17 -16.75 7.44
N ALA A 36 0.90 -17.23 8.06
CA ALA A 36 2.18 -17.45 7.38
C ALA A 36 1.89 -18.20 6.08
N VAL A 37 2.05 -17.51 4.95
CA VAL A 37 1.72 -18.05 3.63
C VAL A 37 2.61 -19.28 3.47
N THR A 38 2.00 -20.45 3.58
CA THR A 38 2.73 -21.71 3.51
C THR A 38 3.20 -21.84 2.07
N GLN A 39 4.53 -21.87 1.89
CA GLN A 39 5.16 -21.90 0.59
C GLN A 39 4.68 -23.10 -0.20
N GLN A 40 3.95 -22.84 -1.30
CA GLN A 40 3.59 -23.87 -2.25
C GLN A 40 4.66 -23.91 -3.36
N THR A 41 5.89 -24.19 -2.96
CA THR A 41 6.96 -24.62 -3.85
C THR A 41 6.81 -26.13 -3.99
N GLY A 42 6.11 -26.59 -5.03
CA GLY A 42 6.51 -27.86 -5.62
C GLY A 42 7.97 -27.77 -6.08
N ASP A 43 8.67 -28.90 -6.17
CA ASP A 43 10.11 -29.07 -6.50
C ASP A 43 10.54 -28.38 -7.82
N ASN A 44 10.51 -27.05 -7.87
CA ASN A 44 10.86 -26.26 -9.02
C ASN A 44 11.71 -25.07 -8.58
N ASP A 45 13.02 -25.26 -8.73
CA ASP A 45 14.07 -24.31 -8.36
C ASP A 45 14.06 -23.03 -9.21
N LEU A 46 13.39 -23.03 -10.36
CA LEU A 46 13.35 -21.89 -11.29
C LEU A 46 12.08 -21.04 -11.11
N LYS A 47 11.82 -20.64 -9.86
CA LYS A 47 10.68 -19.78 -9.51
C LYS A 47 11.11 -18.61 -8.64
N LEU A 48 10.70 -17.41 -9.04
CA LEU A 48 10.74 -16.23 -8.18
C LEU A 48 9.40 -16.08 -7.46
N TRP A 49 9.43 -15.91 -6.14
CA TRP A 49 8.24 -15.74 -5.31
C TRP A 49 8.55 -14.80 -4.14
N TYR A 50 7.53 -14.06 -3.69
CA TYR A 50 7.66 -13.04 -2.64
C TYR A 50 6.47 -13.10 -1.69
N THR A 51 6.69 -12.78 -0.42
CA THR A 51 5.65 -12.75 0.62
C THR A 51 4.97 -11.40 0.78
N SER A 52 5.38 -10.39 -0.01
CA SER A 52 4.81 -9.04 0.04
C SER A 52 4.76 -8.41 -1.35
N PRO A 53 3.79 -7.52 -1.62
CA PRO A 53 3.74 -6.74 -2.85
C PRO A 53 4.95 -5.83 -3.01
N ALA A 54 5.29 -5.49 -4.25
CA ALA A 54 6.25 -4.44 -4.54
C ALA A 54 5.65 -3.05 -4.21
N ASP A 55 6.50 -2.15 -3.69
CA ASP A 55 6.10 -0.78 -3.37
C ASP A 55 5.82 0.01 -4.66
N ILE A 56 4.58 0.46 -4.87
CA ILE A 56 4.19 1.20 -6.07
C ILE A 56 4.73 2.64 -6.11
N THR A 57 5.22 3.16 -4.97
CA THR A 57 5.68 4.54 -4.80
C THR A 57 7.20 4.68 -4.92
N LYS A 58 7.95 3.60 -4.72
CA LYS A 58 9.42 3.60 -4.75
C LYS A 58 9.96 3.04 -6.06
N TYR A 59 10.74 3.87 -6.77
CA TYR A 59 11.29 3.48 -8.07
C TYR A 59 12.32 2.34 -7.98
N TYR A 60 13.31 2.41 -7.09
CA TYR A 60 14.35 1.38 -7.00
C TYR A 60 13.84 0.12 -6.30
N GLU A 61 13.47 0.25 -5.02
CA GLU A 61 13.05 -0.88 -4.17
C GLU A 61 11.76 -1.57 -4.64
N GLY A 62 10.86 -0.83 -5.28
CA GLY A 62 9.61 -1.35 -5.80
C GLY A 62 9.76 -1.89 -7.21
N TRP A 63 10.00 -0.99 -8.17
CA TRP A 63 10.03 -1.36 -9.58
C TRP A 63 11.27 -2.19 -9.96
N GLN A 64 12.49 -1.81 -9.57
CA GLN A 64 13.68 -2.54 -10.03
C GLN A 64 13.93 -3.86 -9.28
N GLU A 65 13.71 -3.89 -7.97
CA GLU A 65 14.13 -5.02 -7.14
C GLU A 65 13.04 -6.08 -6.91
N LYS A 66 11.77 -5.66 -6.79
CA LYS A 66 10.70 -6.53 -6.24
C LYS A 66 9.53 -6.79 -7.18
N SER A 67 9.38 -6.01 -8.23
CA SER A 67 8.32 -6.23 -9.21
C SER A 67 8.72 -7.30 -10.24
N LEU A 68 7.74 -8.02 -10.78
CA LEU A 68 7.98 -9.19 -11.64
C LEU A 68 7.77 -8.85 -13.12
N PRO A 69 8.82 -8.92 -13.97
CA PRO A 69 8.70 -8.66 -15.40
C PRO A 69 8.15 -9.86 -16.18
N ILE A 70 7.32 -9.58 -17.16
CA ILE A 70 6.78 -10.52 -18.15
C ILE A 70 6.80 -9.87 -19.54
N GLY A 71 6.88 -10.66 -20.60
CA GLY A 71 6.83 -10.10 -21.95
C GLY A 71 6.92 -11.14 -23.06
N ASN A 72 6.60 -10.72 -24.28
CA ASN A 72 6.65 -11.56 -25.49
C ASN A 72 7.69 -11.08 -26.52
N GLY A 73 8.57 -10.16 -26.13
CA GLY A 73 9.58 -9.55 -27.00
C GLY A 73 9.11 -8.31 -27.76
N ALA A 74 7.80 -8.06 -27.89
CA ALA A 74 7.26 -6.82 -28.43
C ALA A 74 6.71 -5.90 -27.32
N ILE A 75 5.92 -6.48 -26.42
CA ILE A 75 5.31 -5.80 -25.28
C ILE A 75 5.83 -6.45 -24.00
N GLY A 76 6.06 -5.60 -22.99
CA GLY A 76 6.44 -6.00 -21.64
C GLY A 76 5.45 -5.48 -20.60
N GLY A 77 5.34 -6.20 -19.50
CA GLY A 77 4.57 -5.83 -18.32
C GLY A 77 5.41 -6.07 -17.08
N THR A 78 5.30 -5.19 -16.09
CA THR A 78 5.93 -5.36 -14.79
C THR A 78 4.86 -5.36 -13.70
N VAL A 79 4.71 -6.48 -13.00
CA VAL A 79 3.62 -6.74 -12.05
C VAL A 79 4.08 -6.43 -10.61
N PHE A 80 3.30 -5.63 -9.89
CA PHE A 80 3.64 -5.23 -8.52
C PHE A 80 2.97 -6.09 -7.44
N GLY A 81 1.82 -6.72 -7.74
CA GLY A 81 1.14 -7.63 -6.81
C GLY A 81 0.34 -6.92 -5.71
N GLY A 82 -0.09 -5.68 -5.94
CA GLY A 82 -0.76 -4.85 -4.94
C GLY A 82 -2.16 -5.36 -4.56
N ILE A 83 -2.42 -5.54 -3.26
CA ILE A 83 -3.65 -6.17 -2.75
C ILE A 83 -4.89 -5.28 -2.97
N THR A 84 -4.87 -4.05 -2.46
CA THR A 84 -6.00 -3.11 -2.59
C THR A 84 -6.01 -2.40 -3.95
N ARG A 85 -4.81 -2.15 -4.49
CA ARG A 85 -4.60 -1.50 -5.79
C ARG A 85 -3.41 -2.15 -6.46
N GLU A 86 -3.69 -2.80 -7.58
CA GLU A 86 -2.64 -3.32 -8.45
C GLU A 86 -2.07 -2.21 -9.34
N ARG A 87 -0.79 -2.35 -9.71
CA ARG A 87 -0.12 -1.59 -10.76
C ARG A 87 0.58 -2.59 -11.68
N ILE A 88 0.24 -2.56 -12.96
CA ILE A 88 1.03 -3.19 -14.01
C ILE A 88 1.65 -2.06 -14.83
N GLN A 89 2.97 -1.92 -14.77
CA GLN A 89 3.67 -1.01 -15.67
C GLN A 89 3.80 -1.68 -17.04
N LEU A 90 3.56 -0.93 -18.11
CA LEU A 90 3.63 -1.42 -19.48
C LEU A 90 4.83 -0.82 -20.20
N ASN A 91 5.42 -1.61 -21.08
CA ASN A 91 6.46 -1.21 -22.00
C ASN A 91 6.14 -1.73 -23.41
N ASP A 92 6.46 -0.93 -24.42
CA ASP A 92 6.45 -1.34 -25.82
C ASP A 92 7.86 -1.14 -26.39
N LYS A 93 8.39 -2.13 -27.09
CA LYS A 93 9.78 -2.09 -27.60
C LYS A 93 10.04 -0.94 -28.57
N SER A 94 9.00 -0.43 -29.22
CA SER A 94 9.09 0.59 -30.27
C SER A 94 8.81 2.00 -29.77
N LEU A 95 8.42 2.15 -28.50
CA LEU A 95 8.11 3.45 -27.91
C LEU A 95 9.39 4.21 -27.55
N TRP A 96 10.00 4.81 -28.57
CA TRP A 96 11.18 5.66 -28.45
C TRP A 96 10.84 7.11 -28.71
N SER A 97 11.61 8.01 -28.09
CA SER A 97 11.50 9.45 -28.33
C SER A 97 12.49 9.89 -29.41
N GLY A 98 12.11 10.94 -30.13
CA GLY A 98 12.92 11.49 -31.22
C GLY A 98 12.67 10.80 -32.55
N GLU A 99 13.09 11.49 -33.61
CA GLU A 99 12.90 11.08 -34.99
C GLU A 99 14.15 11.44 -35.82
N PRO A 100 14.33 10.83 -37.01
CA PRO A 100 15.35 11.26 -37.96
C PRO A 100 15.18 12.76 -38.26
N SER A 101 16.25 13.54 -38.07
CA SER A 101 16.22 14.99 -38.29
C SER A 101 17.59 15.50 -38.69
N THR A 102 17.65 16.65 -39.37
CA THR A 102 18.91 17.28 -39.79
C THR A 102 19.82 17.63 -38.61
N SER A 103 19.25 17.90 -37.44
CA SER A 103 19.99 18.11 -36.19
C SER A 103 20.48 16.83 -35.52
N ARG A 104 20.06 15.65 -36.02
CA ARG A 104 20.46 14.32 -35.52
C ARG A 104 20.93 13.45 -36.70
N PRO A 105 22.08 13.79 -37.32
CA PRO A 105 22.56 13.10 -38.53
C PRO A 105 22.90 11.63 -38.32
N ASN A 106 23.18 11.22 -37.08
CA ASN A 106 23.49 9.83 -36.70
C ASN A 106 22.33 9.14 -35.98
N TYR A 107 21.09 9.57 -36.20
CA TYR A 107 19.93 8.91 -35.61
C TYR A 107 19.80 7.47 -36.15
N ASN A 108 19.93 6.49 -35.26
CA ASN A 108 19.81 5.06 -35.57
C ASN A 108 18.53 4.43 -35.03
N GLY A 109 17.55 5.24 -34.61
CA GLY A 109 16.33 4.75 -33.98
C GLY A 109 16.54 4.17 -32.59
N GLY A 110 15.55 3.40 -32.15
CA GLY A 110 15.60 2.50 -31.01
C GLY A 110 15.09 1.12 -31.41
#